data_AF-A0A2D7FJ33-F1
#
_entry.id   AF-A0A2D7FJ33-F1
#
_cell.length_a   1.000
_cell.length_b   1.000
_cell.length_c   1.000
_cell.angle_alpha   90.00
_cell.angle_beta   90.00
_cell.angle_gamma   90.00
#
_symmetry.space_group_name_H-M   'P 1'
#
loop_
_entity.id
_entity.type
_entity.pdbx_description
1 polymer ?
#
loop_
_entity_poly.entity_id
_entity_poly.type
_entity_poly.pdbx_seq_one_letter_code
_entity_poly.pdbx_strand_id
1 'polypeptide(L)' 'MADEVSFPVGMEVSRDIADALGSWWEDRRQIIQPSEFILGPDNKVIASSYSDGPLARMQADDIVKLINFYESR' A
#
# COMPACT_ATOMS: atom_id res chain seq x y z
N MET A 1 -18.54 4.85 0.62
CA MET A 1 -17.23 4.51 1.25
C MET A 1 -16.39 3.54 0.39
N ALA A 2 -16.98 2.58 -0.34
CA ALA A 2 -16.28 1.93 -1.48
C ALA A 2 -16.76 2.50 -2.83
N ASP A 3 -18.07 2.75 -2.96
CA ASP A 3 -18.69 3.33 -4.17
C ASP A 3 -18.30 4.80 -4.45
N GLU A 4 -17.47 5.39 -3.60
CA GLU A 4 -17.00 6.79 -3.72
C GLU A 4 -15.65 6.89 -4.44
N VAL A 5 -14.97 5.77 -4.69
CA VAL A 5 -13.68 5.74 -5.38
C VAL A 5 -13.78 4.98 -6.71
N SER A 6 -12.94 5.36 -7.66
CA SER A 6 -12.92 4.78 -9.02
C SER A 6 -12.12 3.48 -9.12
N PHE A 7 -11.65 2.93 -8.01
CA PHE A 7 -10.79 1.75 -7.95
C PHE A 7 -11.30 0.71 -6.95
N PRO A 8 -10.96 -0.58 -7.13
CA PRO A 8 -11.37 -1.63 -6.19
C PRO A 8 -10.79 -1.41 -4.79
N VAL A 9 -11.61 -1.66 -3.77
CA VAL A 9 -11.18 -1.64 -2.37
C VAL A 9 -11.26 -3.07 -1.82
N GLY A 10 -10.11 -3.62 -1.42
CA GLY A 10 -10.05 -4.89 -0.72
C GLY A 10 -10.47 -4.74 0.74
N MET A 11 -11.13 -5.75 1.29
CA MET A 11 -11.61 -5.80 2.68
C MET A 11 -11.10 -7.07 3.37
N GLU A 12 -11.25 -7.14 4.70
CA GLU A 12 -10.99 -8.35 5.49
C GLU A 12 -9.53 -8.86 5.40
N VAL A 13 -8.56 -7.96 5.59
CA VAL A 13 -7.15 -8.36 5.71
C VAL A 13 -6.97 -9.20 6.98
N SER A 14 -6.78 -10.50 6.81
CA SER A 14 -6.49 -11.44 7.90
C SER A 14 -5.05 -11.30 8.39
N ARG A 15 -4.75 -11.94 9.54
CA ARG A 15 -3.37 -12.01 10.06
C ARG A 15 -2.43 -12.71 9.08
N ASP A 16 -2.88 -13.78 8.43
CA ASP A 16 -2.07 -14.49 7.44
C ASP A 16 -1.73 -13.60 6.24
N ILE A 17 -2.67 -12.76 5.78
CA ILE A 17 -2.42 -11.78 4.72
C ILE A 17 -1.44 -10.71 5.21
N ALA A 18 -1.63 -10.20 6.43
CA ALA A 18 -0.72 -9.22 7.04
C ALA A 18 0.72 -9.76 7.11
N ASP A 19 0.89 -11.00 7.56
CA ASP A 19 2.20 -11.65 7.67
C ASP A 19 2.82 -11.89 6.28
N ALA A 20 2.02 -12.27 5.27
CA ALA A 20 2.47 -12.41 3.88
C ALA A 20 2.93 -11.07 3.26
N LEU A 21 2.28 -9.97 3.64
CA LEU A 21 2.65 -8.61 3.23
C LEU A 21 3.81 -8.04 4.06
N GLY A 22 4.19 -8.67 5.17
CA GLY A 22 5.12 -8.09 6.15
C GLY A 22 4.56 -6.86 6.86
N SER A 23 3.24 -6.71 6.89
CA SER A 23 2.57 -5.58 7.51
C SER A 23 2.74 -5.61 9.03
N TRP A 24 2.88 -4.43 9.64
CA TRP A 24 2.78 -4.34 11.09
C TRP A 24 1.31 -4.54 11.52
N TRP A 25 1.07 -5.59 12.29
CA TRP A 25 -0.23 -5.85 12.91
C TRP A 25 -0.42 -5.10 14.23
N GLU A 26 -1.60 -4.51 14.43
CA GLU A 26 -2.00 -3.85 15.67
C GLU A 26 -2.95 -4.74 16.46
N ASP A 27 -2.45 -5.34 17.56
CA ASP A 27 -3.17 -6.38 18.31
C ASP A 27 -4.44 -5.89 19.04
N ARG A 28 -4.60 -4.60 19.35
CA ARG A 28 -5.79 -4.13 20.06
C ARG A 28 -7.00 -4.04 19.14
N ARG A 29 -6.83 -3.48 17.93
CA ARG A 29 -7.92 -3.34 16.95
C ARG A 29 -7.96 -4.47 15.93
N GLN A 30 -6.94 -5.33 15.92
CA GLN A 30 -6.84 -6.45 14.97
C GLN A 30 -6.87 -5.94 13.53
N ILE A 31 -6.01 -4.96 13.24
CA ILE A 31 -5.88 -4.34 11.91
C ILE A 31 -4.42 -4.32 11.47
N ILE A 32 -4.21 -4.26 10.16
CA ILE A 32 -2.92 -3.85 9.61
C ILE A 32 -2.70 -2.35 9.81
N GLN A 33 -1.46 -2.01 10.09
CA GLN A 33 -0.93 -0.67 9.91
C GLN A 33 -0.61 -0.43 8.42
N PRO A 34 -0.40 0.83 8.01
CA PRO A 34 -0.02 1.17 6.64
C PRO A 34 1.06 0.27 6.04
N SER A 35 0.77 -0.34 4.89
CA SER A 35 1.75 -1.03 4.05
C SER A 35 1.43 -0.67 2.60
N GLU A 36 2.32 0.10 1.98
CA GLU A 36 2.10 0.70 0.67
C GLU A 36 3.16 0.20 -0.30
N PHE A 37 2.73 -0.26 -1.47
CA PHE A 37 3.59 -0.88 -2.47
C PHE A 37 3.34 -0.27 -3.83
N ILE A 38 4.41 -0.09 -4.60
CA ILE A 38 4.32 0.15 -6.04
C ILE A 38 4.84 -1.12 -6.73
N LEU A 39 4.05 -1.65 -7.66
CA LEU A 39 4.41 -2.82 -8.45
C LEU A 39 4.83 -2.38 -9.86
N GLY A 40 5.92 -2.96 -10.34
CA GLY A 40 6.32 -2.87 -11.75
C GLY A 40 5.47 -3.79 -12.64
N PRO A 41 5.61 -3.64 -13.98
CA PRO A 41 4.85 -4.44 -14.95
C PRO A 41 5.19 -5.95 -14.91
N ASP A 42 6.31 -6.33 -14.27
CA ASP A 42 6.73 -7.71 -14.05
C ASP A 42 6.27 -8.28 -12.70
N ASN A 43 5.32 -7.61 -12.04
CA ASN A 43 4.79 -7.95 -10.71
C ASN A 43 5.83 -7.91 -9.58
N LYS A 44 6.95 -7.21 -9.77
CA LYS A 44 7.92 -6.97 -8.69
C LYS A 44 7.63 -5.68 -7.95
N VAL A 45 7.90 -5.68 -6.65
CA VAL A 45 7.86 -4.47 -5.83
C VAL A 45 9.02 -3.55 -6.23
N ILE A 46 8.71 -2.34 -6.69
CA ILE A 46 9.72 -1.34 -7.05
C ILE A 46 9.93 -0.30 -5.94
N ALA A 47 8.92 -0.10 -5.08
CA ALA A 47 8.99 0.72 -3.89
C ALA A 47 8.02 0.21 -2.83
N SER A 48 8.37 0.37 -1.56
CA SER A 48 7.51 0.04 -0.42
C SER A 48 7.67 1.04 0.71
N SER A 49 6.58 1.32 1.43
CA SER A 49 6.58 2.08 2.69
C SER A 49 5.80 1.31 3.75
N TYR A 50 6.33 1.30 4.97
CA TYR A 50 5.68 0.75 6.16
C TYR A 50 5.67 1.83 7.22
N SER A 51 4.51 2.06 7.83
CA SER A 51 4.37 3.08 8.86
C SER A 51 3.35 2.68 9.91
N ASP A 52 3.14 3.54 10.91
CA ASP A 52 2.16 3.38 11.97
C ASP A 52 1.25 4.61 12.03
N GLY A 53 -0.04 4.34 12.20
CA GLY A 53 -1.06 5.36 12.38
C GLY A 53 -1.11 6.35 11.21
N PRO A 54 -1.13 7.67 11.46
CA PRO A 54 -1.32 8.68 10.42
C PRO A 54 -0.03 9.08 9.68
N LEU A 55 1.13 8.50 10.02
CA LEU A 55 2.42 8.97 9.54
C LEU A 55 2.84 8.33 8.21
N ALA A 56 3.70 9.03 7.48
CA ALA A 56 4.50 8.50 6.36
C ALA A 56 3.74 7.76 5.24
N ARG A 57 2.61 8.33 4.81
CA ARG A 57 1.86 7.91 3.62
C ARG A 57 2.55 8.37 2.34
N MET A 58 2.47 7.56 1.29
CA MET A 58 2.82 7.99 -0.05
C MET A 58 1.85 9.08 -0.51
N GLN A 59 2.39 10.20 -0.98
CA GLN A 59 1.59 11.26 -1.61
C GLN A 59 1.35 10.91 -3.07
N ALA A 60 0.09 10.90 -3.51
CA ALA A 60 -0.29 10.49 -4.85
C ALA A 60 0.50 11.23 -5.95
N ASP A 61 0.68 12.55 -5.80
CA ASP A 61 1.41 13.37 -6.76
C ASP A 61 2.89 12.96 -6.90
N ASP A 62 3.52 12.52 -5.81
CA ASP A 62 4.91 12.06 -5.85
C ASP A 62 5.02 10.67 -6.46
N ILE A 63 4.01 9.83 -6.28
CA ILE A 63 3.91 8.51 -6.92
C ILE A 63 3.73 8.64 -8.42
N VAL A 64 2.89 9.58 -8.88
CA VAL A 64 2.71 9.84 -10.32
C VAL A 64 4.03 10.31 -10.95
N LYS A 65 4.77 11.21 -10.29
CA LYS A 65 6.10 11.65 -10.77
C LYS A 65 7.09 10.48 -10.86
N LEU A 66 7.09 9.61 -9.85
CA LEU A 66 7.96 8.44 -9.80
C LEU A 66 7.64 7.46 -10.94
N ILE A 67 6.35 7.15 -11.15
CA ILE A 67 5.90 6.27 -12.25
C ILE A 67 6.32 6.85 -13.60
N ASN A 68 6.04 8.13 -13.87
CA ASN A 68 6.43 8.78 -15.12
C ASN A 68 7.95 8.73 -15.36
N PHE A 69 8.75 8.84 -14.29
CA PHE A 69 10.20 8.70 -14.39
C PHE A 69 10.62 7.28 -14.77
N TYR A 70 10.01 6.24 -14.18
CA TYR A 70 10.27 4.85 -14.56
C TYR A 70 9.83 4.53 -16.00
N GLU A 71 8.70 5.08 -16.45
CA GLU A 71 8.18 4.86 -17.81
C GLU A 71 8.96 5.61 -18.91
N SER A 72 9.66 6.69 -18.57
CA SER A 72 10.49 7.44 -19.52
C SER A 72 11.79 6.74 -19.94
N ARG A 73 12.09 5.57 -19.35
CA ARG A 73 13.29 4.77 -19.59
C ARG A 73 13.01 3.62 -20.54
#